data_AF-A0A534QCE5-F1
#
_entry.id   AF-A0A534QCE5-F1
#
_cell.length_a   1.000
_cell.length_b   1.000
_cell.length_c   1.000
_cell.angle_alpha   90.00
_cell.angle_beta   90.00
_cell.angle_gamma   90.00
#
_symmetry.space_group_name_H-M   'P 1'
#
loop_
_entity.id
_entity.type
_entity.pdbx_description
1 polymer ?
#
loop_
_entity_poly.entity_id
_entity_poly.type
_entity_poly.pdbx_seq_one_letter_code
_entity_poly.pdbx_strand_id
1 'polypeptide(L)' 'MAIQGFSHLGLCVSNLARSQRFYCKGLGFSEALRLEFSGEPSATLLGLPGVRAVRIEHEDRVRIELFESERPLA' A
#
# COMPACT_ATOMS: atom_id res chain seq x y z
N MET A 1 1.91 -10.81 26.86
CA MET A 1 1.48 -10.06 25.66
C MET A 1 1.62 -10.99 24.47
N ALA A 2 0.58 -11.19 23.66
CA ALA A 2 0.58 -12.13 22.54
C ALA A 2 0.30 -11.39 21.24
N ILE A 3 0.89 -11.85 20.13
CA ILE A 3 0.61 -11.33 18.79
C ILE A 3 -0.80 -11.75 18.40
N GLN A 4 -1.65 -10.78 18.04
CA GLN A 4 -3.06 -11.03 17.70
C GLN A 4 -3.27 -11.39 16.22
N GLY A 5 -2.30 -11.07 15.36
CA GLY A 5 -2.34 -11.37 13.93
C GLY A 5 -1.53 -10.38 13.11
N PHE A 6 -1.57 -10.56 11.79
CA PHE A 6 -0.99 -9.63 10.81
C PHE A 6 -2.06 -8.64 10.36
N SER A 7 -1.75 -7.34 10.41
CA SER A 7 -2.70 -6.30 10.01
C SER A 7 -2.81 -6.17 8.49
N HIS A 8 -1.67 -6.16 7.80
CA HIS A 8 -1.52 -6.11 6.35
C HIS A 8 -0.05 -6.34 5.96
N LEU A 9 0.20 -6.54 4.66
CA LEU A 9 1.53 -6.53 4.06
C LEU A 9 1.73 -5.22 3.27
N GLY A 10 2.76 -4.45 3.61
CA GLY A 10 3.16 -3.28 2.84
C GLY A 10 4.10 -3.65 1.69
N LEU A 11 3.81 -3.18 0.47
CA LEU A 11 4.64 -3.40 -0.72
C LEU A 11 4.98 -2.09 -1.42
N CYS A 12 6.28 -1.80 -1.54
CA CYS A 12 6.76 -0.74 -2.43
C CYS A 12 6.66 -1.21 -3.88
N VAL A 13 6.02 -0.42 -4.73
CA VAL A 13 5.85 -0.73 -6.15
C VAL A 13 6.36 0.42 -7.01
N SER A 14 6.88 0.10 -8.18
CA SER A 14 7.40 1.09 -9.13
C SER A 14 6.30 1.84 -9.91
N ASN A 15 5.09 1.27 -9.96
CA ASN A 15 3.94 1.92 -10.57
C ASN A 15 2.64 1.56 -9.83
N LEU A 16 2.08 2.50 -9.07
CA LEU A 16 0.92 2.24 -8.23
C LEU A 16 -0.31 1.80 -9.04
N ALA A 17 -0.62 2.50 -10.13
CA ALA A 17 -1.79 2.24 -10.96
C ALA A 17 -1.73 0.86 -11.65
N ARG A 18 -0.56 0.48 -12.16
CA ARG A 18 -0.35 -0.84 -12.79
C ARG A 18 -0.47 -1.96 -11.76
N SER A 19 0.15 -1.80 -10.60
CA SER A 19 0.06 -2.79 -9.52
C SER A 19 -1.38 -2.93 -9.03
N GLN A 20 -2.08 -1.82 -8.81
CA GLN A 20 -3.49 -1.86 -8.43
C GLN A 20 -4.32 -2.62 -9.47
N ARG A 21 -4.15 -2.35 -10.77
CA ARG A 21 -4.85 -3.09 -11.82
C ARG A 21 -4.52 -4.58 -11.77
N PHE A 22 -3.25 -4.94 -11.59
CA PHE A 22 -2.83 -6.34 -11.48
C PHE A 22 -3.55 -7.05 -10.33
N TYR A 23 -3.51 -6.51 -9.12
CA TYR A 23 -4.16 -7.16 -7.98
C TYR A 23 -5.69 -7.13 -8.09
N CYS A 24 -6.29 -6.00 -8.44
CA CYS A 24 -7.74 -5.89 -8.44
C CYS A 24 -8.42 -6.56 -9.65
N LYS A 25 -7.83 -6.45 -10.85
CA LYS A 25 -8.41 -7.03 -12.07
C LYS A 25 -7.83 -8.40 -12.41
N GLY A 26 -6.62 -8.71 -11.96
CA GLY A 26 -5.97 -10.00 -12.21
C GLY A 26 -6.16 -11.02 -11.08
N LEU A 27 -6.18 -10.56 -9.82
CA LEU A 27 -6.19 -11.44 -8.65
C LEU A 27 -7.42 -11.30 -7.74
N GLY A 28 -8.45 -10.55 -8.17
CA GLY A 28 -9.73 -10.46 -7.45
C GLY A 28 -9.73 -9.58 -6.19
N PHE A 29 -8.67 -8.81 -5.93
CA PHE A 29 -8.68 -7.83 -4.83
C PHE A 29 -9.64 -6.68 -5.11
N SER A 30 -10.07 -5.99 -4.05
CA SER A 30 -10.85 -4.76 -4.13
C SER A 30 -10.10 -3.60 -3.48
N GLU A 31 -10.25 -2.39 -4.02
CA GLU A 31 -9.77 -1.17 -3.35
C GLU A 31 -10.59 -0.95 -2.07
N ALA A 32 -9.90 -0.81 -0.94
CA ALA A 32 -10.55 -0.56 0.35
C ALA A 32 -10.28 0.86 0.86
N LEU A 33 -9.08 1.40 0.62
CA LEU A 33 -8.73 2.76 1.04
C LEU A 33 -7.65 3.33 0.11
N ARG A 34 -7.83 4.58 -0.31
CA ARG A 34 -6.81 5.36 -1.02
C ARG A 34 -6.25 6.43 -0.11
N LEU A 35 -4.93 6.53 -0.10
CA LEU A 35 -4.20 7.49 0.70
C LEU A 35 -3.26 8.26 -0.21
N GLU A 36 -3.54 9.55 -0.36
CA GLU A 36 -2.62 10.49 -0.98
C GLU A 36 -2.01 11.33 0.12
N PHE A 37 -0.71 11.11 0.35
CA PHE A 37 -0.01 11.88 1.35
C PHE A 37 0.89 12.91 0.68
N SER A 38 0.51 14.19 0.82
CA SER A 38 1.36 15.32 0.48
C SER A 38 1.94 15.93 1.76
N GLY A 39 3.26 15.88 1.93
CA GLY A 39 3.99 16.61 2.98
C GLY A 39 4.54 15.80 4.16
N GLU A 40 5.15 16.53 5.10
CA GLU A 40 5.94 16.06 6.26
C GLU A 40 5.33 14.94 7.14
N PRO A 41 4.02 14.91 7.46
CA PRO A 41 3.48 13.91 8.39
C PRO A 41 3.60 12.47 7.88
N SER A 42 3.53 12.29 6.56
CA SER A 42 3.67 10.98 5.92
C SER A 42 5.11 10.53 5.76
N ALA A 43 6.03 11.48 5.59
CA ALA A 43 7.46 11.23 5.51
C ALA A 43 7.99 10.67 6.84
N THR A 44 7.46 11.14 7.97
CA THR A 44 7.83 10.62 9.29
C THR A 44 7.29 9.21 9.53
N LEU A 45 6.04 8.93 9.13
CA LEU A 45 5.39 7.64 9.41
C LEU A 45 5.94 6.50 8.52
N LEU A 46 6.26 6.82 7.26
CA LEU A 46 6.74 5.86 6.26
C LEU A 46 8.26 5.93 6.03
N GLY A 47 8.94 6.92 6.58
CA GLY A 47 10.36 7.19 6.31
C GLY A 47 10.63 7.66 4.87
N LEU A 48 9.59 8.03 4.10
CA LEU A 48 9.69 8.30 2.66
C LEU A 48 9.04 9.63 2.28
N PRO A 49 9.77 10.57 1.63
CA PRO A 49 9.18 11.79 1.13
C PRO A 49 8.27 11.48 -0.07
N GLY A 50 7.03 11.99 -0.04
CA GLY A 50 6.07 11.88 -1.15
C GLY A 50 5.68 10.42 -1.44
N VAL A 51 4.56 9.97 -0.86
CA VAL A 51 4.06 8.61 -1.06
C VAL A 51 2.61 8.62 -1.50
N ARG A 52 2.34 7.90 -2.59
CA ARG A 52 0.99 7.50 -2.98
C ARG A 52 0.75 6.08 -2.51
N ALA A 53 -0.36 5.82 -1.82
CA ALA A 53 -0.69 4.50 -1.33
C ALA A 53 -2.13 4.10 -1.60
N VAL A 54 -2.35 2.81 -1.80
CA VAL A 54 -3.68 2.20 -1.85
C VAL A 54 -3.67 0.91 -1.07
N ARG A 55 -4.63 0.77 -0.14
CA ARG A 55 -4.92 -0.49 0.52
C ARG A 55 -5.94 -1.25 -0.30
N ILE A 56 -5.62 -2.49 -0.57
CA ILE A 56 -6.46 -3.45 -1.26
C ILE A 56 -6.73 -4.66 -0.36
N GLU A 57 -7.89 -5.26 -0.52
CA GLU A 57 -8.32 -6.39 0.30
C GLU A 57 -8.88 -7.52 -0.57
N HIS A 58 -8.58 -8.76 -0.20
CA HIS A 58 -9.18 -9.97 -0.76
C HIS A 58 -10.31 -10.48 0.13
N GLU A 59 -11.22 -11.28 -0.43
CA GLU A 59 -12.30 -11.91 0.35
C GLU A 59 -11.77 -12.78 1.51
N ASP A 60 -10.59 -13.37 1.34
CA ASP A 60 -9.87 -14.14 2.37
C ASP A 60 -9.26 -13.28 3.49
N ARG A 61 -9.65 -12.01 3.61
CA ARG A 61 -9.14 -11.05 4.61
C ARG A 61 -7.65 -10.73 4.50
N VAL A 62 -7.03 -11.06 3.37
CA VAL A 62 -5.67 -10.63 3.02
C VAL A 62 -5.71 -9.14 2.68
N ARG A 63 -4.86 -8.36 3.35
CA ARG A 63 -4.77 -6.91 3.17
C ARG A 63 -3.37 -6.55 2.72
N ILE A 64 -3.29 -5.82 1.61
CA ILE A 64 -2.03 -5.34 1.06
C ILE A 64 -2.11 -3.82 0.96
N GLU A 65 -1.08 -3.14 1.43
CA GLU A 65 -0.90 -1.71 1.19
C GLU A 65 0.18 -1.53 0.14
N LEU A 66 -0.25 -1.13 -1.07
CA LEU A 66 0.66 -0.80 -2.16
C LEU A 66 1.06 0.65 -1.99
N PHE A 67 2.36 0.94 -2.03
CA PHE A 67 2.85 2.31 -2.01
C PHE A 67 3.91 2.54 -3.07
N GLU A 68 3.88 3.74 -3.64
CA GLU A 68 4.84 4.21 -4.62
C GLU A 68 5.47 5.48 -4.07
N SER A 69 6.80 5.44 -3.90
CA SER A 69 7.59 6.60 -3.52
C SER A 69 8.04 7.35 -4.76
N GLU A 70 8.12 8.67 -4.65
CA GLU A 70 8.71 9.53 -5.66
C GLU A 70 10.22 9.27 -5.86
N ARG A 71 10.90 8.67 -4.88
CA ARG A 71 12.29 8.21 -5.01
C ARG A 71 12.38 6.70 -4.87
N PRO A 72 13.15 6.01 -5.75
CA PRO A 72 13.41 4.59 -5.57
C PRO A 72 14.15 4.37 -4.24
N LEU A 73 13.74 3.33 -3.51
CA LEU A 73 14.47 2.82 -2.36
C LEU A 73 15.86 2.35 -2.85
N ALA A 74 16.91 3.01 -2.38
CA ALA A 74 18.30 2.69 -2.69
C ALA A 74 18.77 1.45 -1.93
#